data_AF-A0ABD3Z4M0-F1
#
_entry.id   AF-A0ABD3Z4M0-F1
#
_cell.length_a   1.000
_cell.length_b   1.000
_cell.length_c   1.000
_cell.angle_alpha   90.00
_cell.angle_beta   90.00
_cell.angle_gamma   90.00
#
_symmetry.space_group_name_H-M   'P 1'
#
loop_
_entity.id
_entity.type
_entity.pdbx_description
1 polymer ?
#
loop_
_entity_poly.entity_id
_entity_poly.type
_entity_poly.pdbx_seq_one_letter_code
_entity_poly.pdbx_strand_id
1 'polypeptide(L)'
;MESINFQDIDKSIEILKNNMIKYHYTIATPLTQDIKNFIQSDMPPAEWNEIKKNVHQDIKTIFDERQDIKHFYAKIDGLEFNAATIYGFSQVADGELLWSNIYTMNFYYRDNEIFIDPDLKDNIVIGEDSMSYFLYNMECKIFEVRDKIAPGVLESFNEFNGILKYIISTTEL
;
A
#
# COMPACT_ATOMS: atom_id res chain seq x y z
N MET A 1 26.93 -5.87 4.72
CA MET A 1 25.60 -5.26 4.71
C MET A 1 25.76 -3.93 4.02
N GLU A 2 25.35 -3.83 2.75
CA GLU A 2 25.20 -2.53 2.11
C GLU A 2 24.13 -1.75 2.88
N SER A 3 24.43 -0.50 3.25
CA SER A 3 23.44 0.39 3.83
C SER A 3 22.36 0.64 2.78
N ILE A 4 21.12 0.26 3.07
CA ILE A 4 19.99 0.56 2.18
C ILE A 4 19.88 2.08 2.05
N ASN A 5 19.99 2.59 0.82
CA ASN A 5 19.93 4.02 0.54
C ASN A 5 18.49 4.40 0.19
N PHE A 6 17.82 5.13 1.09
CA PHE A 6 16.44 5.56 0.88
C PHE A 6 16.31 6.95 0.23
N GLN A 7 17.41 7.54 -0.24
CA GLN A 7 17.42 8.89 -0.80
C GLN A 7 16.43 9.06 -1.96
N ASP A 8 16.26 8.04 -2.80
CA ASP A 8 15.35 8.12 -3.92
C ASP A 8 13.87 8.01 -3.50
N ILE A 9 13.57 7.29 -2.42
CA ILE A 9 12.22 7.29 -1.82
C ILE A 9 11.93 8.65 -1.18
N ASP A 10 12.89 9.21 -0.43
CA ASP A 10 12.74 10.53 0.19
C ASP A 10 12.45 11.62 -0.86
N LYS A 11 13.15 11.60 -2.01
CA LYS A 11 12.89 12.50 -3.14
C LYS A 11 11.47 12.32 -3.70
N SER A 12 11.04 11.10 -3.96
CA SER A 12 9.70 10.84 -4.51
C SER A 12 8.60 11.27 -3.54
N ILE A 13 8.78 11.02 -2.23
CA ILE A 13 7.87 11.50 -1.18
C ILE A 13 7.82 13.03 -1.17
N GLU A 14 8.97 13.71 -1.28
CA GLU A 14 9.02 15.17 -1.31
C GLU A 14 8.28 15.75 -2.52
N ILE A 15 8.49 15.19 -3.72
CA ILE A 15 7.78 15.59 -4.93
C ILE A 15 6.27 15.44 -4.75
N LEU A 16 5.81 14.27 -4.29
CA LEU A 16 4.39 14.00 -4.08
C LEU A 16 3.79 14.91 -3.00
N LYS A 17 4.49 15.13 -1.87
CA LYS A 17 4.04 16.07 -0.83
C LYS A 17 3.91 17.49 -1.35
N ASN A 18 4.87 17.96 -2.15
CA ASN A 18 4.82 19.30 -2.75
C ASN A 18 3.63 19.44 -3.71
N ASN A 19 3.35 18.40 -4.51
CA ASN A 19 2.17 18.37 -5.38
C ASN A 19 0.87 18.37 -4.56
N MET A 20 0.78 17.53 -3.53
CA MET A 20 -0.38 17.50 -2.62
C MET A 20 -0.63 18.87 -1.97
N ILE A 21 0.41 19.55 -1.49
CA ILE A 21 0.31 20.90 -0.92
C ILE A 21 -0.19 21.89 -1.96
N LYS A 22 0.40 21.88 -3.17
CA LYS A 22 0.04 22.77 -4.27
C LYS A 22 -1.43 22.65 -4.65
N TYR A 23 -1.98 21.44 -4.62
CA TYR A 23 -3.37 21.16 -4.99
C TYR A 23 -4.30 20.92 -3.78
N HIS A 24 -3.87 21.30 -2.58
CA HIS A 24 -4.66 21.26 -1.33
C HIS A 24 -5.16 19.88 -0.89
N TYR A 25 -4.44 18.80 -1.22
CA TYR A 25 -4.67 17.48 -0.67
C TYR A 25 -4.15 17.38 0.77
N THR A 26 -4.81 16.56 1.59
CA THR A 26 -4.38 16.29 2.96
C THR A 26 -3.13 15.40 2.97
N ILE A 27 -2.09 15.82 3.70
CA ILE A 27 -0.91 14.97 3.94
C ILE A 27 -1.14 14.15 5.20
N ALA A 28 -1.12 12.82 5.05
CA ALA A 28 -1.19 11.92 6.19
C ALA A 28 0.04 12.05 7.10
N THR A 29 -0.16 11.96 8.41
CA THR A 29 0.94 11.86 9.37
C THR A 29 1.62 10.49 9.25
N PRO A 30 2.91 10.34 9.59
CA PRO A 30 3.56 9.04 9.67
C PRO A 30 2.87 8.05 10.62
N LEU A 31 3.15 6.76 10.45
CA LEU A 31 2.62 5.73 11.34
C LEU A 31 3.03 5.94 12.81
N THR A 32 2.03 5.87 13.68
CA THR A 32 2.20 5.85 15.13
C THR A 32 2.85 4.54 15.59
N GLN A 33 3.40 4.53 16.81
CA GLN A 33 3.99 3.32 17.37
C GLN A 33 2.93 2.23 17.62
N ASP A 34 1.70 2.60 18.00
CA ASP A 34 0.62 1.65 18.25
C ASP A 34 0.23 0.87 16.99
N ILE A 35 0.15 1.55 15.84
CA ILE A 35 -0.15 0.89 14.57
C ILE A 35 1.01 0.00 14.12
N LYS A 36 2.26 0.45 14.31
CA LYS A 36 3.44 -0.40 14.04
C LYS A 36 3.41 -1.66 14.90
N ASN A 37 3.10 -1.53 16.18
CA ASN A 37 2.96 -2.68 17.09
C ASN A 37 1.84 -3.62 16.64
N PHE A 38 0.71 -3.07 16.17
CA PHE A 38 -0.39 -3.87 15.63
C PHE A 38 0.05 -4.67 14.40
N ILE A 39 0.68 -4.04 13.40
CA ILE A 39 1.20 -4.70 12.20
C ILE A 39 2.17 -5.83 12.58
N GLN A 40 3.01 -5.63 13.60
CA GLN A 40 4.00 -6.61 14.04
C GLN A 40 3.44 -7.69 14.98
N SER A 41 2.20 -7.55 15.45
CA SER A 41 1.56 -8.50 16.36
C SER A 41 1.35 -9.86 15.69
N ASP A 42 1.70 -10.95 16.39
CA ASP A 42 1.33 -12.33 16.03
C ASP A 42 -0.12 -12.67 16.40
N MET A 43 -0.79 -11.78 17.12
CA MET A 43 -2.16 -11.96 17.60
C MET A 43 -3.08 -10.96 16.90
N PRO A 44 -3.56 -11.26 15.68
CA PRO A 44 -4.64 -10.50 15.08
C PRO A 44 -5.94 -10.66 15.90
N PRO A 45 -6.94 -9.77 15.71
CA PRO A 45 -8.21 -9.84 16.43
C PRO A 45 -8.86 -11.24 16.35
N ALA A 46 -9.38 -11.70 17.48
CA ALA A 46 -9.85 -13.08 17.63
C ALA A 46 -11.06 -13.38 16.73
N GLU A 47 -11.91 -12.37 16.53
CA GLU A 47 -13.11 -12.36 15.72
C GLU A 47 -12.85 -12.41 14.21
N TRP A 48 -11.61 -12.15 13.76
CA TRP A 48 -11.27 -12.28 12.35
C TRP A 48 -11.32 -13.75 11.91
N ASN A 49 -11.91 -13.99 10.74
CA ASN A 49 -11.85 -15.28 10.08
C ASN A 49 -10.42 -15.59 9.60
N GLU A 50 -10.21 -16.79 9.08
CA GLU A 50 -8.89 -17.24 8.62
C GLU A 50 -8.32 -16.37 7.50
N ILE A 51 -9.16 -15.90 6.57
CA ILE A 51 -8.74 -15.06 5.45
C ILE A 51 -8.19 -13.72 5.95
N LYS A 52 -8.90 -13.04 6.86
CA LYS A 52 -8.45 -11.77 7.45
C LYS A 52 -7.18 -11.94 8.28
N LYS A 53 -7.04 -13.06 8.99
CA LYS A 53 -5.81 -13.40 9.73
C LYS A 53 -4.63 -13.63 8.78
N ASN A 54 -4.85 -14.27 7.63
CA ASN A 54 -3.81 -14.46 6.61
C ASN A 54 -3.39 -13.13 5.98
N VAL A 55 -4.33 -12.22 5.69
CA VAL A 55 -4.01 -10.85 5.24
C VAL A 55 -3.11 -10.13 6.25
N HIS A 56 -3.40 -10.24 7.54
CA HIS A 56 -2.55 -9.67 8.59
C HIS A 56 -1.13 -10.23 8.56
N GLN A 57 -1.02 -11.55 8.42
CA GLN A 57 0.27 -12.22 8.36
C GLN A 57 1.08 -11.81 7.11
N ASP A 58 0.42 -11.66 5.96
CA ASP A 58 1.07 -11.21 4.73
C ASP A 58 1.55 -9.76 4.84
N ILE A 59 0.71 -8.87 5.37
CA ILE A 59 1.07 -7.47 5.62
C ILE A 59 2.26 -7.38 6.59
N LYS A 60 2.23 -8.16 7.68
CA LYS A 60 3.37 -8.29 8.61
C LYS A 60 4.63 -8.74 7.88
N THR A 61 4.52 -9.76 7.03
CA THR A 61 5.63 -10.31 6.25
C THR A 61 6.24 -9.25 5.34
N ILE A 62 5.42 -8.48 4.62
CA ILE A 62 5.90 -7.36 3.81
C ILE A 62 6.61 -6.34 4.69
N PHE A 63 6.01 -5.94 5.81
CA PHE A 63 6.64 -4.98 6.71
C PHE A 63 8.00 -5.52 7.18
N ASP A 64 8.11 -6.79 7.55
CA ASP A 64 9.35 -7.42 8.02
C ASP A 64 10.44 -7.51 6.96
N GLU A 65 10.09 -7.89 5.74
CA GLU A 65 11.04 -8.10 4.64
C GLU A 65 11.38 -6.81 3.87
N ARG A 66 10.45 -5.85 3.76
CA ARG A 66 10.56 -4.67 2.89
C ARG A 66 10.90 -3.41 3.67
N GLN A 67 12.20 -3.16 3.80
CA GLN A 67 12.73 -1.96 4.48
C GLN A 67 12.34 -0.66 3.77
N ASP A 68 12.17 -0.69 2.45
CA ASP A 68 11.69 0.44 1.64
C ASP A 68 10.24 0.82 1.96
N ILE A 69 9.35 -0.17 2.15
CA ILE A 69 7.98 0.06 2.63
C ILE A 69 7.98 0.61 4.06
N LYS A 70 8.74 -0.01 4.97
CA LYS A 70 8.90 0.48 6.35
C LYS A 70 9.35 1.95 6.37
N HIS A 71 10.32 2.30 5.53
CA HIS A 71 10.83 3.67 5.42
C HIS A 71 9.76 4.63 4.92
N PHE A 72 9.00 4.28 3.88
CA PHE A 72 7.88 5.10 3.38
C PHE A 72 6.86 5.40 4.50
N TYR A 73 6.35 4.37 5.18
CA TYR A 73 5.34 4.54 6.22
C TYR A 73 5.87 5.24 7.50
N ALA A 74 7.19 5.28 7.69
CA ALA A 74 7.83 6.11 8.72
C ALA A 74 7.83 7.61 8.37
N LYS A 75 7.50 7.99 7.13
CA LYS A 75 7.48 9.38 6.63
C LYS A 75 6.09 9.89 6.28
N ILE A 76 5.18 9.01 5.89
CA ILE A 76 3.80 9.34 5.51
C ILE A 76 2.94 8.06 5.56
N ASP A 77 1.76 8.11 6.20
CA ASP A 77 0.87 6.95 6.26
C ASP A 77 -0.09 6.90 5.06
N GLY A 78 0.40 6.40 3.94
CA GLY A 78 -0.33 6.42 2.67
C GLY A 78 -0.41 7.84 2.07
N LEU A 79 -1.01 7.94 0.89
CA LEU A 79 -1.25 9.22 0.22
C LEU A 79 -2.36 9.09 -0.82
N GLU A 80 -2.96 10.23 -1.16
CA GLU A 80 -3.88 10.37 -2.29
C GLU A 80 -3.47 11.59 -3.10
N PHE A 81 -3.31 11.42 -4.40
CA PHE A 81 -3.05 12.52 -5.32
C PHE A 81 -3.53 12.17 -6.73
N ASN A 82 -4.39 13.02 -7.30
CA ASN A 82 -4.87 12.90 -8.68
C ASN A 82 -5.39 11.48 -9.03
N ALA A 83 -6.32 10.98 -8.21
CA ALA A 83 -6.91 9.63 -8.28
C ALA A 83 -5.96 8.44 -8.04
N ALA A 84 -4.66 8.67 -7.82
CA ALA A 84 -3.76 7.65 -7.32
C ALA A 84 -3.74 7.63 -5.79
N THR A 85 -3.88 6.45 -5.22
CA THR A 85 -3.90 6.21 -3.78
C THR A 85 -2.86 5.16 -3.42
N ILE A 86 -2.01 5.45 -2.44
CA ILE A 86 -1.31 4.43 -1.65
C ILE A 86 -2.09 4.29 -0.36
N TYR A 87 -2.56 3.08 -0.08
CA TYR A 87 -3.33 2.81 1.12
C TYR A 87 -2.48 3.01 2.37
N GLY A 88 -3.08 3.55 3.43
CA GLY A 88 -2.45 3.64 4.73
C GLY A 88 -3.01 2.65 5.73
N PHE A 89 -2.62 2.80 6.99
CA PHE A 89 -3.05 1.95 8.09
C PHE A 89 -3.93 2.66 9.12
N SER A 90 -3.86 4.00 9.21
CA SER A 90 -4.54 4.78 10.25
C SER A 90 -5.84 5.44 9.78
N GLN A 91 -6.21 5.31 8.50
CA GLN A 91 -7.34 6.04 7.94
C GLN A 91 -8.65 5.50 8.51
N VAL A 92 -9.25 6.27 9.41
CA VAL A 92 -10.55 6.00 10.02
C VAL A 92 -11.47 7.21 9.88
N ALA A 93 -12.76 6.98 9.67
CA ALA A 93 -13.82 7.98 9.77
C ALA A 93 -14.98 7.38 10.56
N ASP A 94 -15.53 8.14 11.52
CA ASP A 94 -16.65 7.72 12.36
C ASP A 94 -16.44 6.37 13.09
N GLY A 95 -15.18 6.03 13.37
CA GLY A 95 -14.80 4.78 14.04
C GLY A 95 -14.63 3.58 13.11
N GLU A 96 -14.80 3.75 11.80
CA GLU A 96 -14.63 2.71 10.78
C GLU A 96 -13.40 2.97 9.91
N LEU A 97 -12.76 1.90 9.44
CA LEU A 97 -11.62 2.00 8.53
C LEU A 97 -12.10 2.46 7.15
N LEU A 98 -11.40 3.44 6.58
CA LEU A 98 -11.73 4.00 5.26
C LEU A 98 -11.37 3.05 4.11
N TRP A 99 -11.93 3.31 2.93
CA TRP A 99 -11.57 2.64 1.66
C TRP A 99 -10.15 2.99 1.16
N SER A 100 -9.41 3.82 1.90
CA SER A 100 -7.98 4.06 1.73
C SER A 100 -7.13 3.26 2.72
N ASN A 101 -7.72 2.36 3.50
CA ASN A 101 -7.02 1.51 4.45
C ASN A 101 -6.61 0.17 3.84
N ILE A 102 -5.34 -0.20 4.02
CA ILE A 102 -4.76 -1.41 3.43
C ILE A 102 -5.44 -2.70 3.90
N TYR A 103 -5.90 -2.78 5.16
CA TYR A 103 -6.63 -3.95 5.65
C TYR A 103 -8.02 -4.03 5.02
N THR A 104 -8.76 -2.93 5.00
CA THR A 104 -10.10 -2.87 4.38
C THR A 104 -10.07 -3.38 2.94
N MET A 105 -9.11 -2.88 2.16
CA MET A 105 -9.00 -3.24 0.75
C MET A 105 -8.57 -4.68 0.55
N ASN A 106 -7.57 -5.17 1.28
CA ASN A 106 -7.14 -6.57 1.15
C ASN A 106 -8.16 -7.56 1.72
N PHE A 107 -9.00 -7.17 2.69
CA PHE A 107 -10.16 -7.95 3.08
C PHE A 107 -11.19 -7.97 1.96
N TYR A 108 -11.50 -6.82 1.36
CA TYR A 108 -12.45 -6.75 0.26
C TYR A 108 -12.03 -7.59 -0.95
N TYR A 109 -10.75 -7.66 -1.30
CA TYR A 109 -10.30 -8.45 -2.45
C TYR A 109 -10.20 -9.96 -2.19
N ARG A 110 -10.18 -10.39 -0.92
CA ARG A 110 -9.92 -11.79 -0.54
C ARG A 110 -11.06 -12.48 0.20
N ASP A 111 -11.92 -11.70 0.83
CA ASP A 111 -13.04 -12.15 1.68
C ASP A 111 -14.34 -11.53 1.18
N ASN A 112 -14.64 -11.75 -0.10
CA ASN A 112 -15.83 -11.24 -0.78
C ASN A 112 -16.70 -12.38 -1.31
N GLU A 113 -17.97 -12.37 -0.93
CA GLU A 113 -18.92 -13.44 -1.27
C GLU A 113 -19.36 -13.42 -2.75
N ILE A 114 -19.16 -12.31 -3.46
CA ILE A 114 -19.62 -12.12 -4.84
C ILE A 114 -18.54 -12.58 -5.82
N PHE A 115 -17.33 -12.03 -5.68
CA PHE A 115 -16.22 -12.30 -6.59
C PHE A 115 -14.89 -12.03 -5.90
N ILE A 116 -13.97 -12.98 -6.05
CA ILE A 116 -12.58 -12.86 -5.63
C ILE A 116 -11.73 -12.88 -6.89
N ASP A 117 -11.01 -11.79 -7.13
CA ASP A 117 -10.11 -11.70 -8.28
C ASP A 117 -8.90 -12.62 -8.05
N PRO A 118 -8.70 -13.64 -8.90
CA PRO A 118 -7.58 -14.56 -8.75
C PRO A 118 -6.21 -13.86 -8.84
N ASP A 119 -6.12 -12.71 -9.51
CA ASP A 119 -4.87 -11.97 -9.66
C ASP A 119 -4.50 -11.17 -8.40
N LEU A 120 -5.48 -10.86 -7.55
CA LEU A 120 -5.30 -10.09 -6.32
C LEU A 120 -5.23 -10.98 -5.08
N LYS A 121 -5.91 -12.13 -5.09
CA LYS A 121 -6.14 -12.90 -3.87
C LYS A 121 -4.89 -13.38 -3.14
N ASP A 122 -3.82 -13.62 -3.90
CA ASP A 122 -2.54 -14.14 -3.41
C ASP A 122 -1.49 -13.03 -3.21
N ASN A 123 -1.82 -11.77 -3.54
CA ASN A 123 -0.92 -10.62 -3.54
C ASN A 123 -1.45 -9.50 -2.65
N ILE A 124 -0.58 -8.64 -2.12
CA ILE A 124 -1.06 -7.52 -1.29
C ILE A 124 -1.26 -6.30 -2.19
N VAL A 125 -2.49 -5.81 -2.23
CA VAL A 125 -2.83 -4.55 -2.89
C VAL A 125 -2.42 -3.41 -1.96
N ILE A 126 -1.43 -2.62 -2.36
CA ILE A 126 -0.88 -1.51 -1.56
C ILE A 126 -1.45 -0.16 -1.97
N GLY A 127 -2.17 -0.12 -3.09
CA GLY A 127 -2.78 1.09 -3.61
C GLY A 127 -3.42 0.84 -4.97
N GLU A 128 -3.91 1.90 -5.58
CA GLU A 128 -4.54 1.87 -6.89
C GLU A 128 -4.58 3.26 -7.51
N ASP A 129 -4.81 3.33 -8.82
CA ASP A 129 -5.33 4.51 -9.48
C ASP A 129 -6.67 4.19 -10.18
N SER A 130 -7.16 5.10 -11.01
CA SER A 130 -8.41 4.90 -11.74
C SER A 130 -8.44 3.62 -12.60
N MET A 131 -7.30 3.18 -13.14
CA MET A 131 -7.19 2.10 -14.13
C MET A 131 -6.34 0.92 -13.67
N SER A 132 -5.56 1.07 -12.60
CA SER A 132 -4.56 0.08 -12.20
C SER A 132 -4.58 -0.22 -10.70
N TYR A 133 -4.26 -1.45 -10.35
CA TYR A 133 -3.87 -1.84 -8.99
C TYR A 133 -2.36 -1.71 -8.81
N PHE A 134 -1.94 -1.25 -7.64
CA PHE A 134 -0.56 -1.31 -7.19
C PHE A 134 -0.42 -2.46 -6.21
N LEU A 135 0.47 -3.40 -6.51
CA LEU A 135 0.56 -4.68 -5.83
C LEU A 135 1.98 -4.94 -5.35
N TYR A 136 2.07 -5.70 -4.27
CA TYR A 136 3.25 -6.48 -3.95
C TYR A 136 2.97 -7.95 -4.23
N ASN A 137 3.71 -8.52 -5.18
CA ASN A 137 3.66 -9.92 -5.53
C ASN A 137 4.38 -10.75 -4.45
N MET A 138 3.62 -11.53 -3.69
CA MET A 138 4.14 -12.26 -2.52
C MET A 138 5.08 -13.41 -2.92
N GLU A 139 4.86 -14.02 -4.09
CA GLU A 139 5.68 -15.12 -4.60
C GLU A 139 7.00 -14.63 -5.18
N CYS A 140 6.92 -13.66 -6.11
CA CYS A 140 8.09 -13.14 -6.82
C CYS A 140 8.84 -12.06 -6.04
N LYS A 141 8.25 -11.53 -4.95
CA LYS A 141 8.82 -10.47 -4.10
C LYS A 141 9.13 -9.16 -4.84
N ILE A 142 8.30 -8.83 -5.83
CA ILE A 142 8.39 -7.62 -6.64
C ILE A 142 7.12 -6.78 -6.53
N PHE A 143 7.23 -5.49 -6.79
CA PHE A 143 6.07 -4.62 -6.96
C PHE A 143 5.58 -4.65 -8.39
N GLU A 144 4.28 -4.55 -8.57
CA GLU A 144 3.64 -4.59 -9.88
C GLU A 144 2.55 -3.53 -9.97
N VAL A 145 2.38 -2.99 -11.19
CA VAL A 145 1.18 -2.25 -11.59
C VAL A 145 0.40 -3.18 -12.50
N ARG A 146 -0.87 -3.45 -12.18
CA ARG A 146 -1.74 -4.31 -12.98
C ARG A 146 -2.98 -3.57 -13.43
N ASP A 147 -3.42 -3.83 -14.65
CA ASP A 147 -4.64 -3.23 -15.20
C ASP A 147 -5.90 -3.82 -14.53
N LYS A 148 -6.88 -2.98 -14.20
CA LYS A 148 -8.15 -3.39 -13.55
C LYS A 148 -9.15 -4.04 -14.50
N ILE A 149 -9.02 -3.79 -15.80
CA ILE A 149 -9.96 -4.19 -16.84
C ILE A 149 -9.44 -5.44 -17.56
N ALA A 150 -8.15 -5.47 -17.88
CA ALA A 150 -7.51 -6.56 -18.60
C ALA A 150 -6.51 -7.30 -17.68
N PRO A 151 -6.57 -8.64 -17.60
CA PRO A 151 -5.56 -9.40 -16.86
C PRO A 151 -4.17 -9.14 -17.41
N GLY A 152 -3.26 -8.62 -16.58
CA GLY A 152 -1.88 -8.38 -17.00
C GLY A 152 -1.08 -7.44 -16.09
N VAL A 153 0.23 -7.64 -16.09
CA VAL A 153 1.20 -6.75 -15.47
C VAL A 153 1.60 -5.67 -16.48
N LEU A 154 1.35 -4.41 -16.14
CA LEU A 154 1.74 -3.25 -16.94
C LEU A 154 3.21 -2.90 -16.69
N GLU A 155 3.60 -2.83 -15.42
CA GLU A 155 4.97 -2.52 -14.99
C GLU A 155 5.37 -3.35 -13.76
N SER A 156 6.67 -3.55 -13.56
CA SER A 156 7.21 -4.25 -12.40
C SER A 156 8.47 -3.57 -11.86
N PHE A 157 8.62 -3.59 -10.54
CA PHE A 157 9.72 -2.91 -9.86
C PHE A 157 10.28 -3.76 -8.72
N ASN A 158 11.60 -3.77 -8.58
CA ASN A 158 12.25 -4.43 -7.44
C ASN A 158 12.07 -3.65 -6.13
N GLU A 159 11.87 -2.33 -6.20
CA GLU A 159 11.81 -1.42 -5.06
C GLU A 159 10.53 -0.60 -5.07
N PHE A 160 10.03 -0.24 -3.88
CA PHE A 160 8.77 0.47 -3.71
C PHE A 160 8.79 1.85 -4.38
N ASN A 161 9.99 2.43 -4.48
CA ASN A 161 10.19 3.68 -5.20
C ASN A 161 9.77 3.63 -6.68
N GLY A 162 9.76 2.45 -7.30
CA GLY A 162 9.24 2.28 -8.65
C GLY A 162 7.75 2.63 -8.75
N ILE A 163 6.95 2.21 -7.77
CA ILE A 163 5.53 2.59 -7.66
C ILE A 163 5.39 4.10 -7.45
N LEU A 164 6.21 4.70 -6.57
CA LEU A 164 6.15 6.16 -6.35
C LEU A 164 6.50 6.96 -7.61
N LYS A 165 7.51 6.53 -8.36
CA LYS A 165 7.89 7.13 -9.64
C LYS A 165 6.82 6.95 -10.70
N TYR A 166 6.20 5.77 -10.77
CA TYR A 166 5.06 5.53 -11.64
C TYR A 166 3.95 6.54 -11.35
N ILE A 167 3.53 6.67 -10.09
CA ILE A 167 2.52 7.65 -9.67
C ILE A 167 2.91 9.07 -10.08
N ILE A 168 4.14 9.49 -9.82
CA ILE A 168 4.61 10.84 -10.23
C ILE A 168 4.43 11.01 -11.75
N SER A 169 4.90 10.05 -12.55
CA SER A 169 4.86 10.16 -14.01
C SER A 169 3.45 10.13 -14.61
N THR A 170 2.50 9.45 -13.95
CA THR A 170 1.12 9.31 -14.44
C THR A 170 0.16 10.35 -13.86
N THR A 171 0.59 11.07 -12.83
CA THR A 171 -0.22 12.12 -12.19
C THR A 171 0.27 13.54 -12.47
N GLU A 172 1.37 13.70 -13.21
CA GLU A 172 1.85 15.00 -13.70
C GLU A 172 0.75 15.70 -14.53
N LEU A 173 0.40 16.92 -14.12
CA LEU A 173 -0.59 17.80 -14.76
C LEU A 173 0.06 18.83 -15.67
#